data_AF-A0A7Y2JMU4-F1
#
_entry.id   AF-A0A7Y2JMU4-F1
#
_cell.length_a   1.000
_cell.length_b   1.000
_cell.length_c   1.000
_cell.angle_alpha   90.00
_cell.angle_beta   90.00
_cell.angle_gamma   90.00
#
_symmetry.space_group_name_H-M   'P 1'
#
loop_
_entity.id
_entity.type
_entity.pdbx_description
1 polymer ?
#
loop_
_entity_poly.entity_id
_entity_poly.type
_entity_poly.pdbx_seq_one_letter_code
_entity_poly.pdbx_strand_id
1 'polypeptide(L)'
;MPQNIRLNDILDLARRQGKVTTDSLAASFGVTVQTARRDLNALCQAGHLVRVYGGAVLPSSTRNIDRDERTGLQSEGKARMASAVAARIPDGASVFLDIGTTLEAVARCLTGHRNLMVVTNNLHAGNALADAPGVDLILTGGLLRSSDGG
;
A
#
# COMPACT_ATOMS: atom_id res chain seq x y z
N MET A 1 -1.23 -24.75 29.54
CA MET A 1 -1.68 -23.46 28.97
C MET A 1 -2.84 -23.72 28.02
N PRO A 2 -4.02 -23.11 28.23
CA PRO A 2 -5.13 -23.14 27.28
C PRO A 2 -4.69 -22.53 25.94
N GLN A 3 -5.14 -23.09 24.81
CA GLN A 3 -4.68 -22.67 23.47
C GLN A 3 -4.92 -21.17 23.22
N ASN A 4 -6.09 -20.65 23.61
CA ASN A 4 -6.45 -19.25 23.37
C ASN A 4 -5.52 -18.26 24.12
N ILE A 5 -5.13 -18.58 25.35
CA ILE A 5 -4.16 -17.77 26.13
C ILE A 5 -2.81 -17.75 25.41
N ARG A 6 -2.33 -18.92 24.94
CA ARG A 6 -1.05 -19.01 24.22
C ARG A 6 -1.06 -18.21 22.90
N LEU A 7 -2.17 -18.19 22.17
CA LEU A 7 -2.28 -17.41 20.94
C LEU A 7 -2.15 -15.90 21.20
N ASN A 8 -2.78 -15.39 22.26
CA ASN A 8 -2.62 -13.99 22.66
C ASN A 8 -1.18 -13.68 23.08
N ASP A 9 -0.54 -14.55 23.84
CA ASP A 9 0.85 -14.37 24.26
C ASP A 9 1.82 -14.34 23.06
N ILE A 10 1.56 -15.17 22.04
CA ILE A 10 2.33 -15.16 20.78
C ILE A 10 2.19 -13.82 20.06
N LEU A 11 0.98 -13.24 20.02
CA LEU A 11 0.75 -11.93 19.40
C LEU A 11 1.47 -10.82 20.17
N ASP A 12 1.43 -10.85 21.49
CA ASP A 12 2.16 -9.91 22.34
C ASP A 12 3.67 -10.02 22.18
N LEU A 13 4.18 -11.25 22.03
CA LEU A 13 5.58 -11.48 21.71
C LEU A 13 5.95 -10.91 20.34
N ALA A 14 5.12 -11.13 19.33
CA ALA A 14 5.32 -10.57 17.99
C ALA A 14 5.28 -9.03 17.98
N ARG A 15 4.43 -8.40 18.80
CA ARG A 15 4.41 -6.94 19.01
C ARG A 15 5.70 -6.40 19.59
N ARG A 16 6.31 -7.11 20.54
CA ARG A 16 7.56 -6.68 21.19
C ARG A 16 8.81 -6.96 20.34
N GLN A 17 8.83 -8.09 19.63
CA GLN A 17 10.04 -8.59 18.95
C GLN A 17 10.03 -8.39 17.43
N GLY A 18 8.89 -8.02 16.84
CA GLY A 18 8.72 -7.83 15.40
C GLY A 18 8.62 -9.13 14.59
N LYS A 19 9.36 -10.18 14.99
CA LYS A 19 9.35 -11.51 14.39
C LYS A 19 9.33 -12.59 15.48
N VAL A 20 8.54 -13.63 15.26
CA VAL A 20 8.54 -14.86 16.07
C VAL A 20 8.89 -16.06 15.19
N THR A 21 9.73 -16.97 15.67
CA THR A 21 10.10 -18.20 14.95
C THR A 21 9.43 -19.41 15.56
N THR A 22 9.27 -20.47 14.77
CA THR A 22 8.63 -21.69 15.27
C THR A 22 9.43 -22.30 16.42
N ASP A 23 10.77 -22.27 16.31
CA ASP A 23 11.68 -22.84 17.32
C ASP A 23 11.70 -22.00 18.61
N SER A 24 11.69 -20.66 18.50
CA SER A 24 11.67 -19.79 19.68
C SER A 24 10.36 -19.93 20.47
N LEU A 25 9.24 -20.11 19.77
CA LEU A 25 7.93 -20.35 20.38
C LEU A 25 7.87 -21.73 21.04
N ALA A 26 8.39 -22.77 20.39
CA ALA A 26 8.46 -24.11 20.96
C ALA A 26 9.22 -24.11 22.31
N ALA A 27 10.40 -23.46 22.34
CA ALA A 27 11.20 -23.32 23.55
C ALA A 27 10.51 -22.48 24.63
N SER A 28 9.96 -21.31 24.27
CA SER A 28 9.39 -20.36 25.24
C SER A 28 8.10 -20.87 25.89
N PHE A 29 7.28 -21.61 25.15
CA PHE A 29 5.98 -22.10 25.62
C PHE A 29 5.99 -23.57 26.03
N GLY A 30 7.15 -24.26 25.96
CA GLY A 30 7.28 -25.67 26.32
C GLY A 30 6.43 -26.60 25.44
N VAL A 31 6.30 -26.28 24.15
CA VAL A 31 5.48 -27.04 23.19
C VAL A 31 6.35 -27.63 22.09
N THR A 32 5.83 -28.64 21.37
CA THR A 32 6.52 -29.16 20.19
C THR A 32 6.54 -28.13 19.06
N VAL A 33 7.56 -28.21 18.19
CA VAL A 33 7.67 -27.38 16.97
C VAL A 33 6.41 -27.51 16.10
N GLN A 34 5.79 -28.71 16.05
CA GLN A 34 4.56 -28.93 15.30
C GLN A 34 3.37 -28.17 15.89
N THR A 35 3.26 -28.08 17.22
CA THR A 35 2.24 -27.28 17.91
C THR A 35 2.45 -25.79 17.65
N ALA A 36 3.70 -25.30 17.80
CA ALA A 36 4.02 -23.90 17.49
C ALA A 36 3.72 -23.55 16.03
N ARG A 37 4.00 -24.46 15.09
CA ARG A 37 3.66 -24.27 13.66
C ARG A 37 2.15 -24.20 13.45
N ARG A 38 1.37 -25.03 14.14
CA ARG A 38 -0.10 -25.03 14.07
C ARG A 38 -0.67 -23.71 14.61
N ASP A 39 -0.15 -23.24 15.73
CA ASP A 39 -0.59 -21.97 16.34
C ASP A 39 -0.25 -20.76 15.44
N LEU A 40 0.96 -20.71 14.89
CA LEU A 40 1.33 -19.69 13.89
C LEU A 40 0.43 -19.75 12.65
N ASN A 41 0.12 -20.95 12.15
CA ASN A 41 -0.78 -21.11 11.00
C ASN A 41 -2.18 -20.59 11.32
N ALA A 42 -2.71 -20.87 12.52
CA ALA A 42 -4.02 -20.37 12.94
C ALA A 42 -4.05 -18.84 13.00
N LEU A 43 -3.02 -18.21 13.57
CA LEU A 43 -2.89 -16.75 13.60
C LEU A 43 -2.75 -16.13 12.21
N CYS A 44 -2.03 -16.80 11.30
CA CYS A 44 -1.93 -16.36 9.92
C CYS A 44 -3.24 -16.49 9.14
N GLN A 45 -3.97 -17.60 9.32
CA GLN A 45 -5.29 -17.80 8.72
C GLN A 45 -6.32 -16.78 9.23
N ALA A 46 -6.22 -16.40 10.51
CA ALA A 46 -7.03 -15.33 11.09
C ALA A 46 -6.55 -13.91 10.73
N GLY A 47 -5.46 -13.77 9.96
CA GLY A 47 -4.93 -12.46 9.52
C GLY A 47 -4.19 -11.66 10.59
N HIS A 48 -3.92 -12.25 11.77
CA HIS A 48 -3.21 -11.59 12.86
C HIS A 48 -1.68 -11.61 12.71
N LEU A 49 -1.14 -12.47 11.85
CA LEU A 49 0.28 -12.60 11.52
C LEU A 49 0.47 -12.90 10.03
N VAL A 50 1.65 -12.61 9.48
CA VAL A 50 2.03 -12.97 8.10
C VAL A 50 3.23 -13.92 8.13
N ARG A 51 3.19 -14.96 7.29
CA ARG A 51 4.27 -15.94 7.19
C ARG A 51 5.52 -15.35 6.56
N VAL A 52 6.67 -15.70 7.14
CA VAL A 52 8.00 -15.41 6.60
C VAL A 52 8.89 -16.66 6.70
N TYR A 53 10.10 -16.61 6.15
CA TYR A 53 11.04 -17.71 6.28
C TYR A 53 11.34 -18.00 7.77
N GLY A 54 11.01 -19.23 8.20
CA GLY A 54 11.23 -19.75 9.55
C GLY A 54 10.25 -19.28 10.64
N GLY A 55 9.25 -18.45 10.32
CA GLY A 55 8.39 -17.86 11.36
C GLY A 55 7.24 -17.03 10.84
N ALA A 56 6.84 -16.06 11.65
CA ALA A 56 5.81 -15.10 11.31
C ALA A 56 6.13 -13.73 11.90
N VAL A 57 5.62 -12.68 11.26
CA VAL A 57 5.73 -11.30 11.71
C VAL A 57 4.33 -10.74 11.89
N LEU A 58 4.20 -9.64 12.62
CA LEU A 58 2.96 -8.87 12.56
C LEU A 58 2.68 -8.48 11.11
N PRO A 59 1.40 -8.48 10.67
CA PRO A 59 1.02 -7.80 9.46
C PRO A 59 1.57 -6.39 9.61
N SER A 60 2.35 -5.95 8.63
CA SER A 60 2.93 -4.63 8.68
C SER A 60 1.81 -3.61 8.97
N SER A 61 2.03 -2.72 9.94
CA SER A 61 1.19 -1.52 10.07
C SER A 61 1.32 -0.63 8.83
N THR A 62 2.40 -0.79 8.07
CA THR A 62 2.44 -0.53 6.63
C THR A 62 1.72 -1.64 5.87
N ARG A 63 0.44 -1.90 6.18
CA ARG A 63 -0.47 -2.11 5.07
C ARG A 63 -0.36 -0.78 4.33
N ASN A 64 -0.14 -0.82 3.02
CA ASN A 64 -0.62 0.31 2.25
C ASN A 64 -2.10 0.42 2.65
N ILE A 65 -2.41 1.40 3.52
CA ILE A 65 -3.76 1.89 3.75
C ILE A 65 -4.45 1.78 2.40
N ASP A 66 -5.59 1.10 2.32
CA ASP A 66 -6.21 0.79 1.03
C ASP A 66 -6.26 2.09 0.23
N ARG A 67 -5.96 2.04 -1.07
CA ARG A 67 -5.87 3.24 -1.90
C ARG A 67 -7.08 4.17 -1.70
N ASP A 68 -8.25 3.59 -1.44
CA ASP A 68 -9.49 4.29 -1.11
C ASP A 68 -9.39 5.07 0.21
N GLU A 69 -8.86 4.44 1.26
CA GLU A 69 -8.55 5.09 2.53
C GLU A 69 -7.47 6.18 2.36
N ARG A 70 -6.43 5.98 1.53
CA ARG A 70 -5.44 7.03 1.21
C ARG A 70 -6.05 8.17 0.42
N THR A 71 -6.99 7.88 -0.46
CA THR A 71 -7.70 8.91 -1.25
C THR A 71 -8.55 9.78 -0.33
N GLY A 72 -9.21 9.18 0.67
CA GLY A 72 -9.98 9.89 1.69
C GLY A 72 -9.11 10.66 2.69
N LEU A 73 -7.95 10.14 3.06
CA LEU A 73 -7.01 10.80 3.98
C LEU A 73 -6.48 12.11 3.38
N GLN A 74 -6.74 13.22 4.09
CA GLN A 74 -6.30 14.57 3.73
C GLN A 74 -6.74 15.00 2.32
N SER A 75 -7.92 14.55 1.88
CA SER A 75 -8.48 14.83 0.55
C SER A 75 -8.53 16.32 0.23
N GLU A 76 -8.96 17.17 1.17
CA GLU A 76 -8.98 18.63 1.00
C GLU A 76 -7.58 19.21 0.82
N GLY A 77 -6.61 18.74 1.61
CA GLY A 77 -5.21 19.16 1.50
C GLY A 77 -4.64 18.82 0.13
N LYS A 78 -4.91 17.60 -0.35
CA LYS A 78 -4.51 17.14 -1.69
C LYS A 78 -5.18 17.93 -2.79
N ALA A 79 -6.47 18.24 -2.66
CA ALA A 79 -7.20 19.05 -3.64
C ALA A 79 -6.62 20.46 -3.77
N ARG A 80 -6.34 21.13 -2.64
CA ARG A 80 -5.71 22.46 -2.65
C ARG A 80 -4.33 22.46 -3.30
N MET A 81 -3.49 21.49 -2.92
CA MET A 81 -2.16 21.34 -3.52
C MET A 81 -2.26 21.00 -5.01
N ALA A 82 -3.17 20.10 -5.38
CA ALA A 82 -3.37 19.70 -6.77
C ALA A 82 -3.77 20.88 -7.67
N SER A 83 -4.72 21.70 -7.22
CA SER A 83 -5.12 22.91 -7.92
C SER A 83 -3.95 23.90 -8.05
N ALA A 84 -3.19 24.11 -6.98
CA ALA A 84 -2.03 25.00 -7.00
C ALA A 84 -0.91 24.51 -7.93
N VAL A 85 -0.67 23.20 -7.99
CA VAL A 85 0.30 22.60 -8.92
C VAL A 85 -0.17 22.74 -10.35
N ALA A 86 -1.42 22.37 -10.64
CA ALA A 86 -2.00 22.47 -11.98
C ALA A 86 -1.99 23.90 -12.52
N ALA A 87 -2.30 24.90 -11.68
CA ALA A 87 -2.26 26.32 -12.05
C ALA A 87 -0.85 26.82 -12.40
N ARG A 88 0.20 26.14 -11.94
CA ARG A 88 1.61 26.49 -12.23
C ARG A 88 2.15 25.80 -13.48
N ILE A 89 1.46 24.77 -13.97
CA ILE A 89 1.85 24.06 -15.19
C ILE A 89 1.23 24.82 -16.36
N PRO A 90 2.04 25.33 -17.32
CA PRO A 90 1.51 26.01 -18.49
C PRO A 90 0.95 25.02 -19.51
N ASP A 91 0.04 25.51 -20.37
CA ASP A 91 -0.32 24.82 -21.62
C ASP A 91 0.95 24.53 -22.44
N GLY A 92 0.99 23.42 -23.17
CA GLY A 92 2.16 23.02 -23.97
C GLY A 92 3.29 22.34 -23.19
N ALA A 93 3.17 22.18 -21.88
CA ALA A 93 4.21 21.55 -21.06
C ALA A 93 4.29 20.03 -21.24
N SER A 94 5.41 19.44 -20.83
CA SER A 94 5.56 18.00 -20.65
C SER A 94 5.88 17.70 -19.18
N VAL A 95 5.13 16.79 -18.56
CA VAL A 95 5.25 16.46 -17.14
C VAL A 95 5.33 14.96 -16.94
N PHE A 96 6.13 14.53 -15.95
CA PHE A 96 6.11 13.16 -15.45
C PHE A 96 5.30 13.13 -14.15
N LEU A 97 4.30 12.25 -14.07
CA LEU A 97 3.53 11.99 -12.86
C LEU A 97 3.93 10.61 -12.33
N ASP A 98 4.57 10.60 -11.17
CA ASP A 98 4.86 9.38 -10.42
C ASP A 98 3.60 8.84 -9.71
N ILE A 99 3.79 7.83 -8.88
CA ILE A 99 2.73 7.09 -8.21
C ILE A 99 2.23 7.82 -6.97
N GLY A 100 0.93 7.71 -6.73
CA GLY A 100 0.31 8.05 -5.46
C GLY A 100 -0.94 8.94 -5.57
N THR A 101 -1.81 8.80 -4.56
CA THR A 101 -3.12 9.49 -4.49
C THR A 101 -3.06 11.01 -4.57
N THR A 102 -1.91 11.60 -4.22
CA THR A 102 -1.67 13.04 -4.38
C THR A 102 -1.52 13.43 -5.84
N LEU A 103 -0.71 12.68 -6.61
CA LEU A 103 -0.49 12.93 -8.03
C LEU A 103 -1.70 12.52 -8.87
N GLU A 104 -2.50 11.56 -8.41
CA GLU A 104 -3.84 11.30 -8.96
C GLU A 104 -4.76 12.53 -8.81
N ALA A 105 -4.69 13.24 -7.69
CA ALA A 105 -5.46 14.48 -7.52
C ALA A 105 -4.96 15.59 -8.46
N VAL A 106 -3.63 15.71 -8.65
CA VAL A 106 -3.04 16.62 -9.64
C VAL A 106 -3.52 16.27 -11.04
N ALA A 107 -3.49 14.99 -11.43
CA ALA A 107 -3.95 14.52 -12.74
C ALA A 107 -5.39 14.94 -13.02
N ARG A 108 -6.30 14.80 -12.05
CA ARG A 108 -7.69 15.26 -12.20
C ARG A 108 -7.80 16.77 -12.49
N CYS A 109 -6.93 17.58 -11.88
CA CYS A 109 -6.89 19.03 -12.11
C CYS A 109 -6.24 19.44 -13.44
N LEU A 110 -5.53 18.54 -14.12
CA LEU A 110 -4.86 18.80 -15.40
C LEU A 110 -5.75 18.54 -16.63
N THR A 111 -6.97 18.03 -16.42
CA THR A 111 -7.92 17.69 -17.51
C THR A 111 -8.34 18.87 -18.39
N GLY A 112 -8.17 20.12 -17.91
CA GLY A 112 -8.48 21.34 -18.64
C GLY A 112 -7.31 21.97 -19.41
N HIS A 113 -6.09 21.42 -19.29
CA HIS A 113 -4.91 21.92 -19.99
C HIS A 113 -4.95 21.60 -21.48
N ARG A 114 -4.26 22.43 -22.27
CA ARG A 114 -4.13 22.22 -23.72
C ARG A 114 -2.71 21.87 -24.11
N ASN A 115 -2.57 20.99 -25.09
CA ASN A 115 -1.30 20.53 -25.64
C ASN A 115 -0.34 20.01 -24.55
N LEU A 116 -0.87 19.36 -23.52
CA LEU A 116 -0.08 18.86 -22.39
C LEU A 116 0.40 17.43 -22.70
N MET A 117 1.68 17.15 -22.54
CA MET A 117 2.18 15.77 -22.55
C MET A 117 2.35 15.27 -21.13
N VAL A 118 1.74 14.13 -20.80
CA VAL A 118 1.85 13.49 -19.49
C VAL A 118 2.48 12.12 -19.65
N VAL A 119 3.56 11.87 -18.93
CA VAL A 119 4.19 10.55 -18.82
C VAL A 119 3.95 10.00 -17.42
N THR A 120 3.43 8.78 -17.29
CA THR A 120 3.16 8.18 -15.98
C THR A 120 3.23 6.66 -15.99
N ASN A 121 3.67 6.07 -14.88
CA ASN A 121 3.54 4.65 -14.56
C ASN A 121 2.31 4.36 -13.68
N ASN A 122 1.51 5.38 -13.34
CA ASN A 122 0.37 5.24 -12.44
C ASN A 122 -0.93 5.11 -13.26
N LEU A 123 -1.53 3.92 -13.25
CA LEU A 123 -2.78 3.66 -13.99
C LEU A 123 -3.94 4.55 -13.52
N HIS A 124 -3.98 4.96 -12.25
CA HIS A 124 -5.05 5.82 -11.74
C HIS A 124 -4.92 7.26 -12.27
N ALA A 125 -3.69 7.78 -12.33
CA ALA A 125 -3.43 9.08 -12.95
C ALA A 125 -3.71 9.03 -14.46
N GLY A 126 -3.30 7.94 -15.12
CA GLY A 126 -3.60 7.70 -16.53
C GLY A 126 -5.10 7.68 -16.81
N ASN A 127 -5.87 6.90 -16.04
CA ASN A 127 -7.32 6.84 -16.20
C ASN A 127 -8.01 8.18 -15.96
N ALA A 128 -7.52 9.01 -15.03
CA ALA A 128 -8.07 10.34 -14.79
C ALA A 128 -7.88 11.30 -15.98
N LEU A 129 -6.89 11.03 -16.84
CA LEU A 129 -6.54 11.85 -18.00
C LEU A 129 -6.92 11.21 -19.34
N ALA A 130 -7.40 9.96 -19.33
CA ALA A 130 -7.62 9.17 -20.55
C ALA A 130 -8.58 9.85 -21.54
N ASP A 131 -9.58 10.57 -21.03
CA ASP A 131 -10.58 11.26 -21.84
C ASP A 131 -10.31 12.77 -21.98
N ALA A 132 -9.15 13.27 -21.54
CA ALA A 132 -8.83 14.69 -21.59
C ALA A 132 -8.37 15.10 -23.01
N PRO A 133 -9.15 15.90 -23.75
CA PRO A 133 -8.93 16.12 -25.19
C PRO A 133 -7.66 16.92 -25.53
N GLY A 134 -7.05 17.58 -24.55
CA GLY A 134 -5.82 18.38 -24.72
C GLY A 134 -4.57 17.70 -24.16
N VAL A 135 -4.64 16.42 -23.82
CA VAL A 135 -3.57 15.69 -23.12
C VAL A 135 -3.08 14.51 -23.95
N ASP A 136 -1.80 14.55 -24.34
CA ASP A 136 -1.08 13.40 -24.89
C ASP A 136 -0.53 12.56 -23.73
N LEU A 137 -1.15 11.40 -23.50
CA LEU A 137 -0.81 10.52 -22.39
C LEU A 137 0.12 9.37 -22.81
N ILE A 138 1.28 9.27 -22.16
CA ILE A 138 2.20 8.13 -22.25
C ILE A 138 2.13 7.33 -20.95
N LEU A 139 1.59 6.12 -21.03
CA LEU A 139 1.64 5.15 -19.95
C LEU A 139 2.88 4.27 -20.07
N THR A 140 3.80 4.39 -19.12
CA THR A 140 5.01 3.57 -19.09
C THR A 140 4.71 2.19 -18.54
N GLY A 141 5.18 1.14 -19.24
CA GLY A 141 4.96 -0.25 -18.85
C GLY A 141 5.80 -0.71 -17.65
N GLY A 142 5.56 -1.94 -17.19
CA GLY A 142 6.25 -2.55 -16.06
C GLY A 142 5.41 -3.65 -15.40
N LEU A 143 5.84 -4.12 -14.22
CA LEU A 143 5.05 -5.05 -13.42
C LEU A 143 4.02 -4.26 -12.59
N LEU A 144 2.73 -4.55 -12.79
CA LEU A 144 1.66 -3.89 -12.06
C LEU A 144 1.62 -4.38 -10.60
N ARG A 145 1.70 -3.43 -9.66
CA ARG A 145 1.49 -3.71 -8.24
C ARG A 145 0.01 -3.56 -7.89
N SER A 146 -0.63 -4.65 -7.48
CA SER A 146 -2.06 -4.64 -7.10
C SER A 146 -2.40 -3.72 -5.93
N SER A 147 -1.42 -3.31 -5.13
CA SER A 147 -1.59 -2.44 -3.97
C SER A 147 -1.86 -0.97 -4.30
N ASP A 148 -1.41 -0.50 -5.45
CA ASP A 148 -1.31 0.93 -5.76
C ASP A 148 -1.39 1.27 -7.26
N GLY A 149 -1.49 0.27 -8.15
CA GLY A 149 -1.79 0.51 -9.56
C GLY A 149 -0.57 0.82 -10.45
N GLY A 150 0.64 0.55 -9.96
CA GLY A 150 1.91 0.77 -10.66
C GLY A 150 2.96 1.20 -9.67
#